data_AF-A0A959EMA0-F1
#
_entry.id   AF-A0A959EMA0-F1
#
_cell.length_a   1.000
_cell.length_b   1.000
_cell.length_c   1.000
_cell.angle_alpha   90.00
_cell.angle_beta   90.00
_cell.angle_gamma   90.00
#
_symmetry.space_group_name_H-M   'P 1'
#
loop_
_entity.id
_entity.type
_entity.pdbx_description
1 polymer ?
#
loop_
_entity_poly.entity_id
_entity_poly.type
_entity_poly.pdbx_seq_one_letter_code
_entity_poly.pdbx_strand_id
1 'polypeptide(L)' 'MTRMILTGLLAGLLAFGGQAQNVTTPPVSKKASVSEWIGLTEVSIDYHRPGVKDRPIWGALVPYDKGVPMPWRAGA' A
#
# COMPACT_ATOMS: atom_id res chain seq x y z
N MET A 1 -5.74 -39.81 40.51
CA MET A 1 -4.45 -39.29 40.02
C MET A 1 -4.37 -39.25 38.50
N THR A 2 -4.27 -40.36 37.77
CA THR A 2 -3.98 -40.41 36.32
C THR A 2 -4.78 -39.44 35.44
N ARG A 3 -6.09 -39.30 35.67
CA ARG A 3 -6.96 -38.37 34.90
C ARG A 3 -6.56 -36.89 35.05
N MET A 4 -6.06 -36.47 36.22
CA MET A 4 -5.59 -35.10 36.49
C MET A 4 -4.27 -34.80 35.78
N ILE A 5 -3.39 -35.80 35.71
CA ILE A 5 -2.12 -35.71 34.96
C ILE A 5 -2.43 -35.54 33.46
N LEU A 6 -3.38 -36.33 32.94
CA LEU A 6 -3.79 -36.26 31.53
C LEU A 6 -4.41 -34.90 31.17
N THR A 7 -5.28 -34.33 32.02
CA THR A 7 -5.84 -33.00 31.77
C THR A 7 -4.82 -31.88 31.90
N GLY A 8 -3.86 -31.98 32.84
CA GLY A 8 -2.75 -31.03 32.96
C GLY A 8 -1.83 -31.05 31.74
N LEU A 9 -1.52 -32.24 31.22
CA LEU A 9 -0.69 -32.41 30.01
C LEU A 9 -1.37 -31.79 28.78
N LEU A 10 -2.67 -32.04 28.59
CA LEU A 10 -3.45 -31.49 27.48
C LEU A 10 -3.56 -29.95 27.56
N ALA A 11 -3.73 -29.39 28.75
CA ALA A 11 -3.74 -27.94 28.95
C ALA A 11 -2.38 -27.30 28.62
N GLY A 12 -1.27 -27.95 29.00
CA GLY A 12 0.09 -27.50 28.66
C GLY A 12 0.38 -27.53 27.15
N LEU A 13 -0.10 -28.55 26.44
CA LEU A 13 0.01 -28.65 24.98
C LEU A 13 -0.74 -27.52 24.24
N LEU A 14 -1.88 -27.08 24.77
CA LEU A 14 -2.68 -25.99 24.18
C LEU A 14 -2.17 -24.58 24.55
N ALA A 15 -1.19 -24.45 25.45
CA ALA A 15 -0.65 -23.17 25.89
C ALA A 15 0.38 -22.54 24.92
N PHE A 16 0.81 -23.26 23.88
CA PHE A 16 1.72 -22.75 22.86
C PHE A 16 1.02 -21.78 21.90
N GLY A 17 0.98 -20.50 22.28
CA GLY A 17 0.45 -19.41 21.46
C GLY A 17 1.16 -19.32 20.10
N GLY A 18 0.37 -19.40 19.03
CA GLY A 18 0.86 -19.43 17.65
C GLY A 18 1.71 -18.20 17.32
N GLN A 19 2.96 -18.43 16.91
CA GLN A 19 3.84 -17.36 16.43
C GLN A 19 3.31 -16.84 15.09
N ALA A 20 2.87 -15.58 15.06
CA ALA A 20 2.50 -14.93 13.81
C ALA A 20 3.71 -14.85 12.87
N GLN A 21 3.48 -15.05 11.57
CA GLN A 21 4.56 -14.94 10.59
C GLN A 21 5.08 -13.50 10.52
N ASN A 22 6.41 -13.32 10.56
CA ASN A 22 7.06 -12.04 10.28
C ASN A 22 6.94 -11.72 8.77
N VAL A 23 5.80 -11.19 8.37
CA VAL A 23 5.53 -10.78 6.99
C VAL A 23 6.20 -9.44 6.71
N THR A 24 7.21 -9.44 5.85
CA THR A 24 7.78 -8.22 5.29
C THR A 24 6.70 -7.46 4.52
N THR A 25 6.22 -6.35 5.07
CA THR A 25 5.22 -5.51 4.41
C THR A 25 5.87 -4.62 3.33
N PRO A 26 5.18 -4.35 2.20
CA PRO A 26 5.70 -3.43 1.19
C PRO A 26 5.87 -2.00 1.76
N PRO A 27 6.91 -1.25 1.34
CA PRO A 27 7.14 0.11 1.81
C PRO A 27 5.97 1.03 1.46
N VAL A 28 5.60 1.91 2.40
CA VAL A 28 4.45 2.83 2.29
C VAL A 28 4.49 3.66 1.00
N SER A 29 5.69 4.12 0.60
CA SER A 29 5.89 4.83 -0.67
C SER A 29 6.46 3.87 -1.72
N LYS A 30 5.58 3.05 -2.30
CA LYS A 30 5.93 2.03 -3.29
C LYS A 30 6.70 2.64 -4.47
N LYS A 31 7.85 2.04 -4.82
CA LYS A 31 8.56 2.32 -6.07
C LYS A 31 7.71 1.84 -7.26
N ALA A 32 7.76 2.58 -8.36
CA ALA A 32 7.31 2.15 -9.66
C ALA A 32 8.24 2.77 -10.73
N SER A 33 8.22 2.19 -11.93
CA SER A 33 8.88 2.77 -13.09
C SER A 33 8.04 2.52 -14.35
N VAL A 34 8.36 3.25 -15.41
CA VAL A 34 7.90 2.98 -16.78
C VAL A 34 9.06 3.33 -17.72
N SER A 35 9.28 2.53 -18.76
CA SER A 35 10.17 2.89 -19.86
C SER A 35 9.54 2.59 -21.21
N GLU A 36 9.94 3.35 -22.23
CA GLU A 36 9.46 3.27 -23.59
C GLU A 36 10.58 3.63 -24.57
N TRP A 37 10.60 3.00 -25.75
CA TRP A 37 11.61 3.22 -26.78
C TRP A 37 11.12 4.24 -27.80
N ILE A 38 11.73 5.43 -27.81
CA ILE A 38 11.49 6.48 -28.80
C ILE A 38 12.59 6.38 -29.86
N GLY A 39 12.30 5.61 -30.91
CA GLY A 39 13.25 5.33 -31.99
C GLY A 39 14.43 4.47 -31.50
N LEU A 40 15.60 5.09 -31.32
CA LEU A 40 16.83 4.44 -30.84
C LEU A 40 17.18 4.78 -29.38
N THR A 41 16.26 5.43 -28.65
CA THR A 41 16.51 5.89 -27.27
C THR A 41 15.44 5.35 -26.33
N GLU A 42 15.87 4.63 -25.29
CA GLU A 42 14.99 4.30 -24.17
C GLU A 42 14.81 5.52 -23.27
N VAL A 43 13.56 5.92 -23.04
CA VAL A 43 13.18 6.91 -22.03
C VAL A 43 12.63 6.14 -20.83
N SER A 44 13.17 6.40 -19.64
CA SER A 44 12.73 5.76 -18.39
C SER A 44 12.36 6.80 -17.33
N ILE A 45 11.30 6.53 -16.59
CA ILE A 45 10.79 7.36 -15.48
C ILE A 45 10.72 6.49 -14.23
N ASP A 46 11.73 6.58 -13.37
CA ASP A 46 11.72 6.03 -12.01
C ASP A 46 10.98 6.98 -11.05
N TYR A 47 10.02 6.46 -10.28
CA TYR A 47 9.28 7.26 -9.30
C TYR A 47 8.86 6.47 -8.06
N HIS A 48 8.59 7.18 -6.98
CA HIS A 48 7.87 6.64 -5.83
C HIS A 48 6.46 7.23 -5.78
N ARG A 49 5.50 6.45 -5.29
CA ARG A 49 4.13 6.90 -5.04
C ARG A 49 4.04 7.36 -3.59
N PRO A 50 4.19 8.66 -3.26
CA PRO A 50 4.18 9.12 -1.88
C PRO A 50 2.80 8.90 -1.26
N GLY A 51 2.76 8.34 -0.05
CA GLY A 51 1.53 8.22 0.72
C GLY A 51 0.92 9.60 1.00
N VAL A 52 -0.42 9.71 0.90
CA VAL A 52 -1.17 10.92 1.22
C VAL A 52 -1.20 11.10 2.74
N LYS A 53 -0.13 11.68 3.31
CA LYS A 53 0.02 11.99 4.74
C LYS A 53 -0.84 13.21 5.12
N ASP A 54 -2.16 13.06 5.00
CA ASP A 54 -3.20 14.03 5.38
C ASP A 54 -3.09 15.42 4.72
N ARG A 55 -2.24 15.55 3.69
CA ARG A 55 -2.09 16.78 2.92
C ARG A 55 -3.15 16.88 1.82
N PRO A 56 -3.75 18.06 1.59
CA PRO A 56 -4.52 18.32 0.38
C PRO A 56 -3.59 18.31 -0.84
N ILE A 57 -3.59 17.21 -1.60
CA ILE A 57 -2.82 17.09 -2.86
C ILE A 57 -3.57 17.74 -4.02
N TRP A 58 -4.90 17.66 -4.00
CA TRP A 58 -5.78 18.41 -4.88
C TRP A 58 -6.48 19.49 -4.05
N GLY A 59 -6.68 20.67 -4.63
CA GLY A 59 -7.53 21.70 -4.06
C GLY A 59 -9.01 21.33 -4.15
N ALA A 60 -9.89 22.31 -3.89
CA ALA A 60 -11.30 22.17 -4.24
C ALA A 60 -11.49 21.88 -5.74
N LEU A 61 -12.58 21.21 -6.10
CA LEU A 61 -12.93 20.94 -7.49
C LEU A 61 -13.18 22.27 -8.24
N VAL A 62 -12.28 22.63 -9.15
CA VAL A 62 -12.23 23.96 -9.79
C VAL A 62 -13.29 24.10 -10.89
N PRO A 63 -14.01 25.24 -10.99
CA PRO A 63 -14.98 25.46 -12.07
C PRO A 63 -14.48 25.71 -13.53
N TYR A 64 -15.25 25.18 -14.50
CA TYR A 64 -15.30 25.38 -15.97
C TYR A 64 -16.43 26.36 -16.29
N ASP A 65 -16.29 27.11 -17.38
CA ASP A 65 -17.29 28.05 -17.94
C ASP A 65 -18.37 28.54 -16.94
N LYS A 66 -18.05 29.63 -16.23
CA LYS A 66 -18.99 30.35 -15.36
C LYS A 66 -19.53 29.56 -14.12
N GLY A 67 -19.28 28.25 -13.99
CA GLY A 67 -19.72 27.44 -12.83
C GLY A 67 -19.77 25.90 -12.94
N VAL A 68 -19.55 25.29 -14.12
CA VAL A 68 -19.35 23.82 -14.38
C VAL A 68 -17.98 23.37 -13.79
N PRO A 69 -17.43 22.12 -13.86
CA PRO A 69 -16.04 21.80 -13.39
C PRO A 69 -14.93 21.71 -14.47
N MET A 70 -13.75 22.35 -14.32
CA MET A 70 -12.65 22.38 -15.33
C MET A 70 -11.51 21.42 -14.99
N PRO A 71 -11.20 20.45 -15.87
CA PRO A 71 -10.00 19.65 -15.71
C PRO A 71 -8.77 20.47 -16.07
N TRP A 72 -7.99 20.86 -15.05
CA TRP A 72 -6.55 21.15 -15.10
C TRP A 72 -5.70 19.91 -15.47
N ARG A 73 -6.24 19.09 -16.38
CA ARG A 73 -5.69 17.91 -17.08
C ARG A 73 -6.33 17.73 -18.47
N ALA A 74 -6.88 18.80 -19.07
CA ALA A 74 -7.20 18.81 -20.49
C ALA A 74 -5.87 18.72 -21.26
N GLY A 75 -5.53 17.52 -21.73
CA GLY A 75 -4.30 17.26 -22.46
C GLY A 75 -4.31 17.93 -23.82
N ALA A 76 -3.40 18.88 -24.00
CA ALA A 76 -2.81 19.29 -25.26
C ALA A 76 -1.31 18.97 -25.19
#